data_AF-A0A7V5DX86-F1
#
_entry.id   AF-A0A7V5DX86-F1
#
_cell.length_a   1.000
_cell.length_b   1.000
_cell.length_c   1.000
_cell.angle_alpha   90.00
_cell.angle_beta   90.00
_cell.angle_gamma   90.00
#
_symmetry.space_group_name_H-M   'P 1'
#
loop_
_entity.id
_entity.type
_entity.pdbx_description
1 polymer ?
#
loop_
_entity_poly.entity_id
_entity_poly.type
_entity_poly.pdbx_seq_one_letter_code
_entity_poly.pdbx_strand_id
1 'polypeptide(L)'
;MEFPPVVWYSIGMNQYKPTAIFLLRISLGIFFLVLGIQGLTAHTSKTAEILRFLGRNDAMNIVISVVQILAGAVLIIGVFLPIGSSLSWLLSLGILILWGVYMVMTLFLKDFLKPDTLSWLYKTSWSFIIFSSLWIVSGRE
;
A
#
# COMPACT_ATOMS: atom_id res chain seq x y z
N MET A 1 8.88 -19.23 -42.65
CA MET A 1 7.78 -18.35 -42.20
C MET A 1 8.36 -17.41 -41.17
N GLU A 2 8.66 -16.17 -41.56
CA GLU A 2 9.13 -15.15 -40.63
C GLU A 2 7.90 -14.48 -39.99
N PHE A 3 7.79 -14.56 -38.66
CA PHE A 3 6.73 -13.89 -37.93
C PHE A 3 6.96 -12.37 -37.94
N PRO A 4 5.89 -11.57 -38.09
CA PRO A 4 6.03 -10.11 -38.15
C PRO A 4 6.64 -9.54 -36.85
N PRO A 5 7.41 -8.44 -36.92
CA PRO A 5 8.16 -7.85 -35.80
C PRO A 5 7.33 -7.56 -34.54
N VAL A 6 6.02 -7.34 -34.71
CA VAL A 6 5.06 -7.10 -33.63
C VAL A 6 4.88 -8.33 -32.72
N VAL A 7 4.95 -9.54 -33.29
CA VAL A 7 4.79 -10.80 -32.55
C VAL A 7 5.97 -11.01 -31.61
N TRP A 8 7.19 -10.71 -32.05
CA TRP A 8 8.40 -10.78 -31.22
C TRP A 8 8.34 -9.80 -30.04
N TYR A 9 7.87 -8.57 -30.29
CA TYR A 9 7.68 -7.55 -29.24
C TYR A 9 6.62 -7.96 -28.21
N SER A 10 5.48 -8.50 -28.67
CA SER A 10 4.40 -8.95 -27.79
C SER A 10 4.79 -10.14 -26.92
N ILE A 11 5.55 -11.10 -27.47
CA ILE A 11 5.98 -12.30 -26.75
C ILE A 11 7.04 -11.94 -25.70
N GLY A 12 8.00 -11.10 -26.05
CA GLY A 12 9.03 -10.62 -25.11
C GLY A 12 8.44 -9.88 -23.91
N MET A 13 7.51 -8.93 -24.14
CA MET A 13 6.92 -8.13 -23.05
C MET A 13 6.02 -8.94 -22.09
N ASN A 14 5.40 -10.03 -22.54
CA ASN A 14 4.53 -10.85 -21.68
C ASN A 14 5.31 -11.67 -20.63
N GLN A 15 6.57 -11.99 -20.89
CA GLN A 15 7.40 -12.78 -19.95
C GLN A 15 7.80 -11.98 -18.70
N TYR A 16 7.94 -10.65 -18.80
CA TYR A 16 8.38 -9.81 -17.69
C TYR A 16 7.25 -9.36 -16.75
N LYS A 17 5.99 -9.43 -17.21
CA LYS A 17 4.80 -9.06 -16.43
C LYS A 17 4.69 -9.81 -15.09
N PRO A 18 4.78 -11.15 -15.04
CA PRO A 18 4.65 -11.86 -13.77
C PRO A 18 5.78 -11.53 -12.79
N THR A 19 7.02 -11.39 -13.28
CA THR A 19 8.17 -11.02 -12.44
C THR A 19 8.05 -9.60 -11.89
N ALA A 20 7.58 -8.65 -12.70
CA ALA A 20 7.35 -7.28 -12.25
C ALA A 20 6.25 -7.21 -11.18
N ILE A 21 5.13 -7.93 -11.37
CA ILE A 21 4.04 -8.00 -10.40
C ILE A 21 4.50 -8.67 -9.10
N PHE A 22 5.29 -9.74 -9.21
CA PHE A 22 5.90 -10.43 -8.06
C PHE A 22 6.75 -9.47 -7.21
N LEU A 23 7.69 -8.75 -7.84
CA LEU A 23 8.54 -7.78 -7.15
C LEU A 23 7.71 -6.67 -6.50
N LEU A 24 6.72 -6.16 -7.22
CA LEU A 24 5.88 -5.06 -6.77
C LEU A 24 4.99 -5.46 -5.59
N ARG A 25 4.47 -6.70 -5.58
CA ARG A 25 3.76 -7.28 -4.42
C ARG A 25 4.64 -7.36 -3.17
N ILE A 26 5.87 -7.85 -3.31
CA ILE A 26 6.81 -7.96 -2.19
C ILE A 26 7.18 -6.56 -1.67
N SER A 27 7.53 -5.63 -2.57
CA SER A 27 7.86 -4.26 -2.19
C SER A 27 6.73 -3.55 -1.46
N LEU A 28 5.48 -3.68 -1.95
CA LEU A 28 4.30 -3.15 -1.28
C LEU A 28 4.07 -3.83 0.07
N GLY A 29 4.21 -5.15 0.13
CA GLY A 29 4.07 -5.89 1.38
C GLY A 29 5.03 -5.42 2.47
N ILE A 30 6.30 -5.26 2.13
CA ILE A 30 7.33 -4.71 3.03
C ILE A 30 6.99 -3.26 3.42
N PHE A 31 6.58 -2.44 2.45
CA PHE A 31 6.19 -1.05 2.69
C PHE A 31 5.06 -0.94 3.72
N PHE A 32 3.99 -1.72 3.58
CA PHE A 32 2.87 -1.75 4.51
C PHE A 32 3.26 -2.28 5.89
N LEU A 33 4.13 -3.29 5.97
CA LEU A 33 4.67 -3.76 7.25
C LEU A 33 5.44 -2.65 7.97
N VAL A 34 6.35 -1.97 7.26
CA VAL A 34 7.15 -0.88 7.82
C VAL A 34 6.26 0.27 8.28
N LEU A 35 5.26 0.66 7.49
CA LEU A 35 4.31 1.69 7.88
C LEU A 35 3.52 1.31 9.14
N GLY A 36 3.00 0.08 9.19
CA GLY A 36 2.25 -0.39 10.35
C GLY A 36 3.12 -0.47 11.62
N ILE A 37 4.38 -0.90 11.49
CA ILE A 37 5.34 -0.89 12.60
C ILE A 37 5.64 0.54 13.06
N GLN A 38 5.92 1.47 12.13
CA GLN A 38 6.12 2.89 12.46
C GLN A 38 4.89 3.49 13.15
N GLY A 39 3.69 3.12 12.68
CA GLY A 39 2.43 3.51 13.29
C GLY A 39 2.33 3.03 14.73
N LEU A 40 2.71 1.79 15.05
CA LEU A 40 2.74 1.30 16.44
C LEU A 40 3.82 1.98 17.29
N THR A 41 5.06 2.11 16.80
CA THR A 41 6.18 2.64 17.59
C THR A 41 5.99 4.12 17.95
N ALA A 42 5.35 4.91 17.09
CA ALA A 42 4.98 6.29 17.39
C ALA A 42 4.09 6.41 18.65
N HIS A 43 3.26 5.40 18.94
CA HIS A 43 2.33 5.39 20.07
C HIS A 43 2.89 4.75 21.34
N THR A 44 4.03 4.06 21.26
CA THR A 44 4.73 3.45 22.41
C THR A 44 5.79 4.38 23.00
N SER A 45 6.06 5.52 22.37
CA SER A 45 6.99 6.54 22.87
C SER A 45 6.44 7.23 24.12
N LYS A 46 7.30 7.59 25.10
CA LYS A 46 6.91 8.24 26.38
C LYS A 46 6.03 9.49 26.21
N THR A 47 6.13 10.17 25.07
CA THR A 47 5.29 11.31 24.70
C THR A 47 3.81 10.93 24.47
N ALA A 48 3.54 9.74 23.93
CA ALA A 48 2.18 9.23 23.73
C ALA A 48 1.51 8.78 25.03
N GLU A 49 2.30 8.37 26.04
CA GLU A 49 1.80 8.02 27.38
C GLU A 49 1.28 9.27 28.13
N ILE A 50 1.98 10.41 27.97
CA ILE A 50 1.57 11.72 28.50
C ILE A 50 0.31 12.24 27.78
N LEU A 51 0.20 12.06 26.45
CA LEU A 51 -0.98 12.46 25.69
C LEU A 51 -2.21 11.59 25.93
N ARG A 52 -2.02 10.30 26.24
CA ARG A 52 -3.11 9.38 26.66
C ARG A 52 -3.75 9.81 27.97
N PHE A 53 -2.96 10.31 28.90
CA PHE A 53 -3.46 10.86 30.17
C PHE A 53 -4.33 12.12 29.97
N LEU A 54 -4.15 12.82 28.83
CA LEU A 54 -4.92 14.00 28.41
C LEU A 54 -6.20 13.66 27.59
N GLY A 55 -6.61 12.38 27.52
CA GLY A 55 -7.91 12.00 26.97
C GLY A 55 -7.98 11.85 25.44
N ARG A 56 -6.84 11.73 24.75
CA ARG A 56 -6.83 11.46 23.30
C ARG A 56 -7.14 9.98 23.02
N ASN A 57 -8.26 9.70 22.33
CA ASN A 57 -8.63 8.35 21.93
C ASN A 57 -7.78 7.89 20.73
N ASP A 58 -6.53 7.49 20.99
CA ASP A 58 -5.57 7.02 19.98
C ASP A 58 -5.85 5.58 19.49
N ALA A 59 -6.95 4.95 19.94
CA ALA A 59 -7.32 3.58 19.55
C ALA A 59 -7.44 3.43 18.02
N MET A 60 -7.94 4.45 17.32
CA MET A 60 -8.12 4.40 15.87
C MET A 60 -6.80 4.30 15.10
N ASN A 61 -5.75 5.00 15.53
CA ASN A 61 -4.44 4.92 14.89
C ASN A 61 -3.77 3.55 15.11
N ILE A 62 -3.94 2.97 16.29
CA ILE A 62 -3.43 1.63 16.60
C ILE A 62 -4.12 0.60 15.72
N VAL A 63 -5.45 0.68 15.57
CA VAL A 63 -6.22 -0.20 14.68
C VAL A 63 -5.72 -0.05 13.24
N ILE A 64 -5.54 1.17 12.74
CA ILE A 64 -5.00 1.42 11.38
C ILE A 64 -3.62 0.77 11.22
N SER A 65 -2.76 0.90 12.23
CA SER A 65 -1.40 0.35 12.19
C SER A 65 -1.40 -1.18 12.16
N VAL A 66 -2.23 -1.82 12.99
CA VAL A 66 -2.41 -3.28 12.97
C VAL A 66 -2.95 -3.76 11.61
N VAL A 67 -3.95 -3.06 11.06
CA VAL A 67 -4.51 -3.39 9.75
C VAL A 67 -3.45 -3.23 8.64
N GLN A 68 -2.58 -2.23 8.71
CA GLN A 68 -1.46 -2.07 7.77
C GLN A 68 -0.44 -3.21 7.86
N ILE A 69 -0.12 -3.68 9.08
CA ILE A 69 0.75 -4.86 9.24
C ILE A 69 0.10 -6.10 8.62
N LEU A 70 -1.19 -6.33 8.90
CA LEU A 70 -1.93 -7.46 8.33
C LEU A 70 -2.00 -7.37 6.80
N ALA A 71 -2.24 -6.18 6.25
CA ALA A 71 -2.22 -5.93 4.81
C ALA A 71 -0.87 -6.28 4.18
N GLY A 72 0.23 -5.84 4.79
CA GLY A 72 1.57 -6.15 4.33
C GLY A 72 1.89 -7.65 4.39
N ALA A 73 1.52 -8.30 5.49
CA ALA A 73 1.67 -9.75 5.65
C ALA A 73 0.88 -10.53 4.60
N VAL A 74 -0.39 -10.14 4.35
CA VAL A 74 -1.24 -10.78 3.33
C VAL A 74 -0.65 -10.64 1.93
N LEU A 75 -0.11 -9.47 1.57
CA LEU A 75 0.52 -9.27 0.27
C LEU A 75 1.74 -10.17 0.07
N ILE A 76 2.57 -10.34 1.11
CA ILE A 76 3.75 -11.21 1.04
C ILE A 76 3.34 -12.68 1.01
N ILE A 77 2.47 -13.11 1.92
CA ILE A 77 2.01 -14.50 2.02
C ILE A 77 1.29 -14.92 0.72
N GLY A 78 0.48 -14.03 0.14
CA GLY A 78 -0.23 -14.28 -1.11
C GLY A 78 0.65 -14.36 -2.35
N VAL A 79 1.96 -14.10 -2.23
CA VAL A 79 2.95 -14.38 -3.28
C VAL A 79 3.49 -15.81 -3.16
N PHE A 80 3.64 -16.33 -1.95
CA PHE A 80 4.21 -17.67 -1.71
C PHE A 80 3.16 -18.78 -1.66
N LEU A 81 1.96 -18.46 -1.16
CA LEU A 81 0.85 -19.41 -1.10
C LEU A 81 -0.12 -19.14 -2.26
N PRO A 82 -0.55 -20.18 -2.99
CA PRO A 82 -1.62 -20.09 -3.97
C PRO A 82 -2.96 -19.91 -3.23
N ILE A 83 -3.22 -18.69 -2.78
CA ILE A 83 -4.51 -18.27 -2.25
C ILE A 83 -5.46 -18.18 -3.45
N GLY A 84 -6.67 -18.74 -3.33
CA GLY A 84 -7.66 -18.72 -4.42
C GLY A 84 -7.79 -17.33 -5.06
N SER A 85 -7.80 -17.27 -6.40
CA SER A 85 -7.72 -16.02 -7.18
C SER A 85 -8.76 -14.97 -6.74
N SER A 86 -9.95 -15.40 -6.36
CA SER A 86 -11.03 -14.53 -5.87
C SER A 86 -10.70 -13.89 -4.52
N LEU A 87 -10.07 -14.63 -3.60
CA LEU A 87 -9.76 -14.14 -2.25
C LEU A 87 -8.55 -13.21 -2.26
N SER A 88 -7.50 -13.56 -3.01
CA SER A 88 -6.34 -12.66 -3.19
C SER A 88 -6.76 -11.33 -3.83
N TRP A 89 -7.67 -11.38 -4.80
CA TRP A 89 -8.24 -10.19 -5.42
C TRP A 89 -9.03 -9.33 -4.43
N LEU A 90 -9.95 -9.94 -3.66
CA LEU A 90 -10.74 -9.25 -2.64
C LEU A 90 -9.85 -8.59 -1.56
N LEU A 91 -8.81 -9.30 -1.09
CA LEU A 91 -7.87 -8.79 -0.11
C LEU A 91 -7.09 -7.58 -0.65
N SER A 92 -6.51 -7.70 -1.85
CA SER A 92 -5.79 -6.60 -2.50
C SER A 92 -6.69 -5.38 -2.73
N LEU A 93 -7.95 -5.61 -3.10
CA LEU A 93 -8.94 -4.55 -3.29
C LEU A 93 -9.29 -3.87 -1.96
N GLY A 94 -9.45 -4.65 -0.88
CA GLY A 94 -9.61 -4.12 0.47
C GLY A 94 -8.45 -3.23 0.91
N ILE A 95 -7.20 -3.66 0.65
CA ILE A 95 -6.00 -2.87 0.95
C ILE A 95 -5.97 -1.57 0.13
N LEU A 96 -6.36 -1.65 -1.15
CA LEU A 96 -6.44 -0.49 -2.03
C LEU A 96 -7.47 0.54 -1.54
N ILE A 97 -8.66 0.10 -1.15
CA ILE A 97 -9.69 0.98 -0.58
C ILE A 97 -9.19 1.60 0.72
N LEU A 98 -8.61 0.80 1.61
CA LEU A 98 -8.09 1.27 2.89
C LEU A 98 -7.00 2.33 2.69
N TRP A 99 -6.10 2.12 1.73
CA TRP A 99 -5.08 3.10 1.35
C TRP A 99 -5.68 4.37 0.75
N GLY A 100 -6.71 4.25 -0.09
CA GLY A 100 -7.45 5.39 -0.63
C GLY A 100 -8.11 6.23 0.47
N VAL A 101 -8.77 5.58 1.44
CA VAL A 101 -9.34 6.28 2.60
C VAL A 101 -8.25 6.98 3.41
N TYR A 102 -7.13 6.30 3.69
CA TYR A 102 -6.00 6.89 4.39
C TYR A 102 -5.45 8.14 3.67
N MET A 103 -5.28 8.07 2.34
CA MET A 103 -4.86 9.19 1.50
C MET A 103 -5.80 10.39 1.67
N VAL A 104 -7.12 10.16 1.58
CA VAL A 104 -8.13 11.22 1.74
C VAL A 104 -8.04 11.85 3.13
N MET A 105 -8.02 11.04 4.19
CA MET A 105 -7.97 11.53 5.56
C MET A 105 -6.70 12.33 5.88
N THR A 106 -5.55 11.90 5.36
CA THR A 106 -4.26 12.54 5.69
C THR A 106 -3.96 13.72 4.79
N LEU A 107 -4.06 13.57 3.47
CA LEU A 107 -3.65 14.60 2.52
C LEU A 107 -4.71 15.66 2.31
N PHE A 108 -6.00 15.30 2.36
CA PHE A 108 -7.08 16.22 2.04
C PHE A 108 -7.82 16.75 3.28
N LEU A 109 -8.00 15.95 4.33
CA LEU A 109 -8.67 16.44 5.55
C LEU A 109 -7.71 17.08 6.57
N LYS A 110 -6.49 16.56 6.70
CA LYS A 110 -5.55 17.00 7.73
C LYS A 110 -4.51 17.99 7.22
N ASP A 111 -3.82 17.66 6.13
CA ASP A 111 -2.64 18.40 5.67
C ASP A 111 -2.88 19.17 4.36
N PHE A 112 -4.13 19.50 4.02
CA PHE A 112 -4.46 20.18 2.76
C PHE A 112 -3.70 21.51 2.62
N LEU A 113 -2.78 21.55 1.66
CA LEU A 113 -1.91 22.70 1.35
C LEU A 113 -1.04 23.20 2.52
N LYS A 114 -0.81 22.38 3.56
CA LYS A 114 0.02 22.73 4.71
C LYS A 114 1.25 21.82 4.81
N PRO A 115 2.43 22.33 5.21
CA PRO A 115 2.78 23.75 5.42
C PRO A 115 3.07 24.51 4.12
N ASP A 116 3.50 23.81 3.06
CA ASP A 116 3.76 24.36 1.73
C ASP A 116 3.09 23.49 0.66
N THR A 117 2.61 24.11 -0.41
CA THR A 117 1.95 23.42 -1.54
C THR A 117 2.89 22.40 -2.21
N LEU A 118 4.19 22.69 -2.28
CA LEU A 118 5.19 21.79 -2.85
C LEU A 118 5.42 20.54 -1.98
N SER A 119 5.47 20.71 -0.65
CA SER A 119 5.61 19.58 0.28
C SER A 119 4.36 18.69 0.26
N TRP A 120 3.17 19.30 0.21
CA TRP A 120 1.92 18.58 0.05
C TRP A 120 1.89 17.80 -1.26
N LEU A 121 2.28 18.42 -2.39
CA LEU A 121 2.31 17.77 -3.70
C LEU A 121 3.31 16.60 -3.71
N TYR A 122 4.47 16.75 -3.09
CA TYR A 122 5.45 15.67 -2.94
C TYR A 122 4.87 14.45 -2.20
N LYS A 123 4.24 14.68 -1.03
CA LYS A 123 3.58 13.61 -0.26
C LYS A 123 2.41 12.97 -1.02
N THR A 124 1.69 13.80 -1.76
CA THR A 124 0.55 13.37 -2.59
C THR A 124 1.02 12.47 -3.72
N SER A 125 2.04 12.88 -4.47
CA SER A 125 2.65 12.09 -5.55
C SER A 125 3.12 10.72 -5.05
N TRP A 126 3.83 10.67 -3.91
CA TRP A 126 4.22 9.40 -3.29
C TRP A 126 3.03 8.49 -2.98
N SER A 127 1.97 9.06 -2.41
CA SER A 127 0.76 8.31 -2.08
C SER A 127 0.04 7.79 -3.33
N PHE A 128 0.04 8.57 -4.42
CA PHE A 128 -0.49 8.15 -5.71
C PHE A 128 0.32 7.05 -6.37
N ILE A 129 1.66 7.07 -6.27
CA ILE A 129 2.53 6.00 -6.77
C ILE A 129 2.20 4.68 -6.08
N ILE A 130 1.99 4.71 -4.76
CA ILE A 130 1.60 3.52 -3.98
C ILE A 130 0.20 3.05 -4.40
N PHE A 131 -0.74 3.99 -4.57
CA PHE A 131 -2.09 3.68 -5.00
C PHE A 131 -2.12 3.04 -6.41
N SER A 132 -1.38 3.59 -7.37
CA SER A 132 -1.27 3.01 -8.72
C SER A 132 -0.59 1.65 -8.70
N SER A 133 0.41 1.47 -7.83
CA SER A 133 1.09 0.18 -7.64
C SER A 133 0.12 -0.88 -7.09
N LEU A 134 -0.66 -0.53 -6.07
CA LEU A 134 -1.72 -1.41 -5.54
C LEU A 134 -2.78 -1.71 -6.60
N TRP A 135 -3.14 -0.74 -7.43
CA TRP A 135 -4.10 -0.93 -8.51
C TRP A 135 -3.62 -1.99 -9.50
N ILE A 136 -2.35 -1.94 -9.91
CA ILE A 136 -1.75 -2.95 -10.81
C ILE A 136 -1.79 -4.33 -10.17
N VAL A 137 -1.45 -4.45 -8.88
CA VAL A 137 -1.46 -5.74 -8.14
C VAL A 137 -2.86 -6.29 -7.91
N SER A 138 -3.84 -5.40 -7.80
CA SER A 138 -5.25 -5.70 -7.62
C SER A 138 -5.99 -5.96 -8.94
N GLY A 139 -5.38 -5.63 -10.08
CA GLY A 139 -5.91 -5.99 -11.39
C GLY A 139 -6.10 -7.51 -11.49
N ARG A 140 -7.27 -7.95 -11.95
CA ARG A 140 -7.48 -9.37 -12.26
C ARG A 140 -6.58 -9.74 -13.44
N GLU A 141 -5.72 -10.73 -13.22
CA GLU A 141 -5.14 -11.54 -14.31
C GLU A 141 -6.22 -12.42 -14.95
#